data_AF-A0A7C5ZAW7-F1
#
_entry.id   AF-A0A7C5ZAW7-F1
#
_cell.length_a   1.000
_cell.length_b   1.000
_cell.length_c   1.000
_cell.angle_alpha   90.00
_cell.angle_beta   90.00
_cell.angle_gamma   90.00
#
_symmetry.space_group_name_H-M   'P 1'
#
loop_
_entity.id
_entity.type
_entity.pdbx_description
1 polymer ?
#
loop_
_entity_poly.entity_id
_entity_poly.type
_entity_poly.pdbx_seq_one_letter_code
_entity_poly.pdbx_strand_id
1 'polypeptide(L)' 'MDENCHVEPMQKIATAEEQQATTMIMLGVQGMGCPNCAARVRNSLLGLKGVTEADVDHITGTAEAHAKIEGWAP' A
#
# COMPACT_ATOMS: atom_id res chain seq x y z
N MET A 1 3.70 20.67 19.93
CA MET A 1 3.36 19.25 19.80
C MET A 1 2.45 19.16 18.59
N ASP A 2 2.98 18.67 17.48
CA ASP A 2 2.38 18.86 16.16
C ASP A 2 1.11 18.00 15.98
N GLU A 3 -0.01 18.67 15.77
CA GLU A 3 -1.36 18.10 15.56
C GLU A 3 -1.51 17.34 14.24
N ASN A 4 -0.41 17.09 13.52
CA ASN A 4 -0.40 16.57 12.15
C ASN A 4 0.09 15.12 12.00
N CYS A 5 0.16 14.36 13.10
CA CYS A 5 0.55 12.94 13.05
C CYS A 5 -0.63 11.98 12.83
N HIS A 6 -1.87 12.48 12.81
CA HIS A 6 -3.07 11.66 12.59
C HIS A 6 -3.16 11.19 11.14
N VAL A 7 -3.39 9.90 10.94
CA VAL A 7 -3.56 9.27 9.63
C VAL A 7 -4.80 8.41 9.70
N GLU A 8 -5.82 8.79 8.95
CA GLU A 8 -7.04 8.01 8.86
C GLU A 8 -6.81 6.81 7.92
N PRO A 9 -7.05 5.56 8.38
CA PRO A 9 -6.80 4.39 7.57
C PRO A 9 -7.79 4.34 6.39
N MET A 10 -7.26 4.18 5.18
CA MET A 10 -8.08 3.96 4.00
C MET A 10 -8.40 2.48 3.85
N GLN A 11 -9.68 2.14 3.65
CA GLN A 11 -10.11 0.81 3.26
C GLN A 11 -10.64 0.85 1.83
N LYS A 12 -10.04 0.02 0.97
CA LYS A 12 -10.52 -0.20 -0.39
C LYS A 12 -11.21 -1.56 -0.40
N ILE A 13 -12.51 -1.55 -0.69
CA ILE A 13 -13.27 -2.79 -0.86
C ILE A 13 -13.11 -3.18 -2.34
N ALA A 14 -12.19 -4.08 -2.61
CA ALA A 14 -12.09 -4.72 -3.92
C ALA A 14 -13.06 -5.92 -3.96
N THR A 15 -13.72 -6.12 -5.10
CA THR A 15 -14.55 -7.31 -5.29
C THR A 15 -13.68 -8.55 -5.46
N ALA A 16 -14.19 -9.72 -5.08
CA ALA A 16 -13.44 -10.98 -5.16
C ALA A 16 -12.86 -11.26 -6.56
N GLU A 17 -13.53 -10.79 -7.61
CA GLU A 17 -13.08 -10.87 -9.00
C GLU A 17 -11.87 -9.96 -9.29
N GLU A 18 -11.79 -8.79 -8.65
CA GLU A 18 -10.65 -7.89 -8.75
C GLU A 18 -9.41 -8.44 -8.03
N GLN A 19 -9.58 -9.14 -6.89
CA GLN A 19 -8.46 -9.80 -6.19
C GLN A 19 -7.84 -10.95 -6.99
N GLN A 20 -8.64 -11.72 -7.75
CA GLN A 20 -8.19 -12.93 -8.44
C GLN A 20 -7.23 -12.67 -9.61
N ALA A 21 -7.19 -11.45 -10.14
CA ALA A 21 -6.32 -11.05 -11.24
C ALA A 21 -5.29 -9.97 -10.83
N THR A 22 -4.76 -10.08 -9.61
CA THR A 22 -3.69 -9.18 -9.12
C THR A 22 -2.35 -9.88 -9.06
N THR A 23 -1.29 -9.11 -9.27
CA THR A 23 0.09 -9.52 -9.05
C THR A 23 0.56 -8.96 -7.73
N MET A 24 1.20 -9.79 -6.92
CA MET A 24 1.86 -9.39 -5.70
C MET A 24 3.20 -8.72 -6.04
N ILE A 25 3.38 -7.49 -5.59
CA ILE A 25 4.59 -6.70 -5.79
C ILE A 25 5.18 -6.40 -4.41
N MET A 26 6.44 -6.77 -4.20
CA MET A 26 7.20 -6.40 -3.01
C MET A 26 8.10 -5.20 -3.31
N LEU A 27 8.04 -4.18 -2.45
CA LEU A 27 8.83 -2.96 -2.54
C LEU A 27 9.63 -2.76 -1.25
N GLY A 28 10.89 -2.36 -1.40
CA GLY A 28 11.67 -1.81 -0.28
C GLY A 28 11.35 -0.33 -0.11
N VAL A 29 10.97 0.10 1.08
CA VAL A 29 10.60 1.48 1.38
C VAL A 29 11.45 2.01 2.52
N GLN A 30 12.19 3.08 2.26
CA GLN A 30 13.07 3.71 3.23
C GLN A 30 12.47 5.01 3.76
N GLY A 31 12.83 5.41 4.98
CA GLY A 31 12.35 6.64 5.62
C GLY A 31 11.03 6.51 6.39
N MET A 32 10.48 5.31 6.55
CA MET A 32 9.32 5.06 7.42
C MET A 32 9.78 4.94 8.88
N GLY A 33 9.90 6.07 9.58
CA GLY A 33 10.37 6.09 10.97
C GLY A 33 9.32 5.74 12.02
N CYS A 34 8.04 5.63 11.65
CA CYS A 34 6.95 5.35 12.60
C CYS A 34 5.74 4.69 11.92
N PRO A 35 4.80 4.13 12.71
CA PRO A 35 3.59 3.51 12.19
C PRO A 35 2.73 4.44 11.32
N ASN A 36 2.67 5.73 11.67
CA ASN A 36 1.91 6.72 10.89
C ASN A 36 2.56 7.00 9.53
N CYS A 37 3.90 6.97 9.43
CA CYS A 37 4.57 7.01 8.13
C CYS A 37 4.20 5.78 7.28
N ALA A 38 4.18 4.59 7.89
CA ALA A 38 3.74 3.36 7.22
C ALA A 38 2.31 3.48 6.69
N ALA A 39 1.38 3.97 7.53
CA ALA A 39 -0.01 4.18 7.18
C ALA A 39 -0.18 5.17 6.02
N ARG A 40 0.61 6.25 5.97
CA ARG A 40 0.59 7.21 4.85
C ARG A 40 1.04 6.57 3.54
N VAL A 41 2.10 5.76 3.59
CA VAL A 41 2.58 5.02 2.40
C VAL A 41 1.52 4.04 1.94
N ARG A 42 0.93 3.27 2.87
CA ARG A 42 -0.17 2.33 2.58
C ARG A 42 -1.35 3.03 1.91
N ASN A 43 -1.83 4.13 2.49
CA ASN A 43 -2.92 4.93 1.93
C ASN A 43 -2.60 5.43 0.52
N SER A 44 -1.35 5.84 0.29
CA SER A 44 -0.90 6.28 -1.03
C SER A 44 -0.94 5.14 -2.06
N LEU A 45 -0.52 3.93 -1.67
CA LEU A 45 -0.59 2.74 -2.53
C LEU A 45 -2.03 2.36 -2.86
N LEU A 46 -2.92 2.33 -1.86
CA LEU A 46 -4.35 2.05 -2.07
C LEU A 46 -5.05 3.07 -2.97
N GLY A 47 -4.56 4.32 -2.97
CA GLY A 47 -5.03 5.39 -3.84
C GLY A 47 -4.65 5.22 -5.32
N LEU A 48 -3.71 4.33 -5.65
CA LEU A 48 -3.33 4.05 -7.03
C LEU A 48 -4.41 3.25 -7.75
N LYS A 49 -4.58 3.53 -9.05
CA LYS A 49 -5.44 2.71 -9.92
C LYS A 49 -4.80 1.33 -10.11
N GLY A 50 -5.61 0.29 -10.03
CA GLY A 50 -5.16 -1.10 -10.18
C GLY A 50 -4.71 -1.77 -8.89
N VAL A 51 -4.34 -1.02 -7.83
CA VAL A 51 -4.04 -1.61 -6.51
C VAL A 51 -5.34 -1.99 -5.82
N THR A 52 -5.47 -3.24 -5.43
CA THR A 52 -6.64 -3.76 -4.69
C THR A 52 -6.36 -3.85 -3.19
N GLU A 53 -5.11 -4.16 -2.84
CA GLU A 53 -4.67 -4.33 -1.46
C GLU A 53 -3.23 -3.83 -1.29
N ALA A 54 -2.92 -3.31 -0.12
CA ALA A 54 -1.56 -2.95 0.26
C ALA A 54 -1.35 -3.16 1.77
N ASP A 55 -0.20 -3.70 2.11
CA ASP A 55 0.32 -3.84 3.47
C ASP A 55 1.73 -3.26 3.56
N VAL A 56 2.06 -2.61 4.69
CA VAL A 56 3.32 -1.89 4.85
C VAL A 56 3.85 -2.06 6.25
N ASP A 57 5.09 -2.50 6.35
CA ASP A 57 5.81 -2.70 7.60
C ASP A 57 7.00 -1.73 7.69
N HIS A 58 6.97 -0.88 8.73
CA HIS A 58 8.02 0.11 9.00
C HIS A 58 9.22 -0.43 9.78
N ILE A 59 9.07 -1.58 10.44
CA ILE A 59 10.16 -2.25 11.16
C ILE A 59 11.08 -2.93 10.14
N THR A 60 10.51 -3.62 9.16
CA THR A 60 11.27 -4.29 8.10
C THR A 60 11.59 -3.37 6.92
N GLY A 61 10.83 -2.28 6.75
CA GLY A 61 10.96 -1.37 5.62
C GLY A 61 10.44 -1.99 4.31
N THR A 62 9.40 -2.82 4.40
CA THR A 62 8.81 -3.52 3.24
C THR A 62 7.38 -3.07 3.01
N ALA A 63 6.99 -2.96 1.75
CA ALA A 63 5.61 -2.76 1.33
C ALA A 63 5.21 -3.86 0.35
N GLU A 64 4.07 -4.49 0.61
CA GLU A 64 3.43 -5.46 -0.26
C GLU A 64 2.21 -4.81 -0.91
N ALA A 65 2.09 -4.89 -2.22
CA ALA A 65 0.94 -4.39 -2.95
C ALA A 65 0.41 -5.45 -3.91
N HIS A 66 -0.91 -5.66 -3.90
CA HIS A 66 -1.61 -6.48 -4.87
C HIS A 66 -2.19 -5.56 -5.92
N ALA A 67 -1.69 -5.66 -7.15
CA ALA A 67 -2.07 -4.76 -8.23
C ALA A 67 -2.36 -5.50 -9.53
N LYS A 68 -3.42 -5.08 -10.23
CA LYS A 68 -3.65 -5.45 -11.63
C LYS A 68 -2.80 -4.54 -12.51
N ILE A 69 -1.72 -5.08 -13.05
CA ILE A 69 -0.84 -4.41 -14.01
C ILE A 69 -1.21 -4.83 -15.43
N GLU A 70 -1.75 -3.89 -16.22
CA GLU A 70 -1.96 -4.10 -17.66
C GLU A 70 -0.76 -3.54 -18.41
N GLY A 71 0.05 -4.40 -19.02
CA GLY A 71 1.14 -4.00 -19.93
C GLY A 71 2.54 -3.85 -19.33
N TRP A 72 2.76 -4.26 -18.07
CA TRP A 72 4.11 -4.42 -17.52
C TRP A 72 4.51 -5.90 -17.62
N ALA A 73 5.47 -6.22 -18.48
CA ALA A 73 6.18 -7.50 -18.49
C ALA A 73 7.59 -7.26 -17.88
N PRO A 74 8.05 -8.09 -16.92
CA PRO A 74 9.37 -7.93 -16.31
C PRO A 74 10.52 -8.11 -17.31
#